data_AF-A0A3G8X279-F1
#
_entry.id   AF-A0A3G8X279-F1
#
_cell.length_a   1.000
_cell.length_b   1.000
_cell.length_c   1.000
_cell.angle_alpha   90.00
_cell.angle_beta   90.00
_cell.angle_gamma   90.00
#
_symmetry.space_group_name_H-M   'P 1'
#
loop_
_entity.id
_entity.type
_entity.pdbx_description
1 polymer ?
#
loop_
_entity_poly.entity_id
_entity_poly.type
_entity_poly.pdbx_seq_one_letter_code
_entity_poly.pdbx_strand_id
1 'polypeptide(L)'
;MIMRKYIHLTLFSLLILASCTNSKNNQSTEETSDSTSATLTELPANFYKRLEGTIAGKAVVMNLQKLEGEYDGNYHYDGPWLNLSTDTLVGKDSLVLFENSFYDYYFDQDAKQNHLALKWTGNGFKGTWSDGKGTKNFPIQLTEKYPEGSYQFTTGVYTDSVKAFAEREKSPQATISFEYLQAKSTDDAGNWLNDQLKSISGIKSGNVNREAGFKKMASAYFADYKQQISKQQKDGPDRGFEAWMNYTDDSQQSIVYNENGFVVVDYLTDAYTGGAHGNYASTMFCLDVKNKKQMVLNDVVKIDSNSLQKLLEQNLRKQYNIKPQDQLNKVLFDNFLKPNNNFYFNRNGLAFMYNPYEVASYAQGQIVVFIPFSELKAYLIPAFAERLGIK
;
A
#
# COMPACT_ATOMS: atom_id res chain seq x y z
N MET A 1 49.52 -23.75 -47.26
CA MET A 1 48.34 -24.63 -47.45
C MET A 1 47.16 -23.75 -47.84
N ILE A 2 46.78 -23.78 -49.13
CA ILE A 2 45.43 -23.52 -49.74
C ILE A 2 44.77 -22.14 -49.43
N MET A 3 44.89 -21.15 -50.33
CA MET A 3 43.93 -20.70 -51.39
C MET A 3 42.65 -20.02 -50.84
N ARG A 4 42.41 -18.70 -50.98
CA ARG A 4 42.14 -17.78 -52.13
C ARG A 4 40.64 -17.58 -52.44
N LYS A 5 40.19 -16.32 -52.21
CA LYS A 5 39.23 -15.46 -52.99
C LYS A 5 37.77 -15.97 -53.14
N TYR A 6 36.72 -15.14 -53.17
CA TYR A 6 36.48 -14.04 -54.12
C TYR A 6 35.57 -12.92 -53.57
N ILE A 7 35.86 -11.71 -54.07
CA ILE A 7 35.07 -10.48 -54.05
C ILE A 7 34.19 -10.48 -55.31
N HIS A 8 32.92 -10.11 -55.19
CA HIS A 8 32.15 -9.57 -56.30
C HIS A 8 31.41 -8.30 -55.88
N LEU A 9 31.72 -7.24 -56.63
CA LEU A 9 31.15 -5.91 -56.62
C LEU A 9 30.35 -5.79 -57.92
N THR A 10 29.10 -5.35 -57.87
CA THR A 10 28.34 -4.88 -59.05
C THR A 10 27.54 -3.63 -58.68
N LEU A 11 27.96 -2.51 -59.27
CA LEU A 11 27.20 -1.27 -59.48
C LEU A 11 26.15 -1.49 -60.58
N PHE A 12 25.01 -0.78 -60.53
CA PHE A 12 24.27 -0.13 -61.64
C PHE A 12 23.06 0.57 -60.96
N SER A 13 23.05 1.88 -60.71
CA SER A 13 22.80 3.04 -61.60
C SER A 13 21.40 3.64 -61.35
N LEU A 14 21.37 4.98 -61.23
CA LEU A 14 20.25 5.86 -60.96
C LEU A 14 19.04 5.69 -61.89
N LEU A 15 17.85 6.00 -61.36
CA LEU A 15 16.86 6.83 -62.07
C LEU A 15 16.12 7.72 -61.06
N ILE A 16 16.47 9.01 -61.10
CA ILE A 16 15.73 10.11 -60.50
C ILE A 16 14.72 10.57 -61.56
N LEU A 17 13.43 10.59 -61.22
CA LEU A 17 12.47 11.47 -61.86
C LEU A 17 11.76 12.27 -60.77
N ALA A 18 12.04 13.57 -60.79
CA ALA A 18 11.29 14.57 -60.06
C ALA A 18 10.08 14.99 -60.90
N SER A 19 8.93 15.18 -60.25
CA SER A 19 7.91 16.11 -60.73
C SER A 19 7.14 16.70 -59.56
N CYS A 20 7.25 18.03 -59.43
CA CYS A 20 6.36 18.95 -58.71
C CYS A 20 4.89 18.73 -59.17
N THR A 21 3.80 19.12 -58.50
CA THR A 21 3.52 20.38 -57.81
C THR A 21 2.18 20.27 -57.06
N ASN A 22 1.99 21.18 -56.11
CA ASN A 22 0.89 21.44 -55.19
C ASN A 22 -0.51 21.68 -55.83
N SER A 23 -1.60 21.19 -55.22
CA SER A 23 -2.93 21.83 -55.22
C SER A 23 -3.95 21.17 -54.27
N LYS A 24 -4.19 21.86 -53.14
CA LYS A 24 -5.47 22.11 -52.44
C LYS A 24 -6.51 20.99 -52.21
N ASN A 25 -6.80 20.83 -50.90
CA ASN A 25 -8.07 20.56 -50.24
C ASN A 25 -8.95 19.41 -50.75
N ASN A 26 -9.06 18.37 -49.92
CA ASN A 26 -10.36 17.87 -49.50
C ASN A 26 -10.29 17.18 -48.14
N GLN A 27 -11.30 17.44 -47.31
CA GLN A 27 -11.52 16.83 -46.01
C GLN A 27 -11.54 15.30 -46.13
N SER A 28 -10.75 14.62 -45.31
CA SER A 28 -10.88 13.18 -45.04
C SER A 28 -11.18 12.97 -43.56
N THR A 29 -12.40 12.52 -43.31
CA THR A 29 -12.76 11.69 -42.15
C THR A 29 -11.70 10.62 -41.92
N GLU A 30 -10.95 10.73 -40.83
CA GLU A 30 -10.11 9.62 -40.36
C GLU A 30 -10.96 8.69 -39.51
N GLU A 31 -11.18 7.51 -40.09
CA GLU A 31 -11.59 6.30 -39.39
C GLU A 31 -10.61 6.03 -38.25
N THR A 32 -11.17 5.85 -37.06
CA THR A 32 -10.48 5.36 -35.87
C THR A 32 -9.75 4.07 -36.17
N SER A 33 -8.42 4.11 -36.20
CA SER A 33 -7.60 2.91 -36.11
C SER A 33 -7.77 2.33 -34.71
N ASP A 34 -8.50 1.22 -34.63
CA ASP A 34 -8.59 0.38 -33.45
C ASP A 34 -7.18 -0.14 -33.12
N SER A 35 -6.54 0.49 -32.14
CA SER A 35 -5.26 0.02 -31.62
C SER A 35 -5.54 -1.24 -30.81
N THR A 36 -5.29 -2.41 -31.42
CA THR A 36 -5.16 -3.68 -30.70
C THR A 36 -4.06 -3.52 -29.65
N SER A 37 -4.44 -3.15 -28.43
CA SER A 37 -3.54 -3.12 -27.28
C SER A 37 -2.94 -4.51 -27.12
N ALA A 38 -1.63 -4.61 -27.29
CA ALA A 38 -0.89 -5.82 -26.99
C ALA A 38 -1.23 -6.23 -25.54
N THR A 39 -1.85 -7.40 -25.39
CA THR A 39 -2.23 -7.92 -24.08
C THR A 39 -0.93 -8.16 -23.31
N LEU A 40 -0.66 -7.35 -22.29
CA LEU A 40 0.54 -7.51 -21.46
C LEU A 40 0.50 -8.91 -20.83
N THR A 41 1.40 -9.78 -21.24
CA THR A 41 1.47 -11.17 -20.76
C THR A 41 2.10 -11.28 -19.37
N GLU A 42 2.80 -10.25 -18.90
CA GLU A 42 3.52 -10.23 -17.62
C GLU A 42 2.99 -9.11 -16.71
N LEU A 43 3.09 -9.30 -15.39
CA LEU A 43 2.80 -8.24 -14.43
C LEU A 43 3.89 -7.16 -14.48
N PRO A 44 3.54 -5.86 -14.39
CA PRO A 44 4.54 -4.80 -14.26
C PRO A 44 5.46 -5.02 -13.05
N ALA A 45 6.70 -4.56 -13.15
CA ALA A 45 7.69 -4.69 -12.07
C ALA A 45 7.21 -4.03 -10.77
N ASN A 46 6.68 -2.81 -10.86
CA ASN A 46 6.03 -2.11 -9.77
C ASN A 46 4.67 -1.58 -10.25
N PHE A 47 3.64 -1.66 -9.41
CA PHE A 47 2.32 -1.12 -9.74
C PHE A 47 1.47 -0.85 -8.51
N TYR A 48 0.43 -0.04 -8.70
CA TYR A 48 -0.81 -0.10 -7.94
C TYR A 48 -1.96 -0.42 -8.89
N LYS A 49 -2.87 -1.30 -8.48
CA LYS A 49 -4.05 -1.71 -9.22
C LYS A 49 -5.28 -1.68 -8.32
N ARG A 50 -6.34 -1.03 -8.81
CA ARG A 50 -7.69 -1.14 -8.26
C ARG A 50 -8.47 -2.15 -9.09
N LEU A 51 -8.91 -3.22 -8.48
CA LEU A 51 -9.53 -4.38 -9.12
C LEU A 51 -10.97 -4.51 -8.63
N GLU A 52 -11.91 -4.66 -9.56
CA GLU A 52 -13.32 -4.95 -9.28
C GLU A 52 -13.70 -6.33 -9.82
N GLY A 53 -14.54 -7.04 -9.09
CA GLY A 53 -15.12 -8.29 -9.60
C GLY A 53 -15.68 -9.13 -8.48
N THR A 54 -15.50 -10.45 -8.57
CA THR A 54 -16.05 -11.39 -7.59
C THR A 54 -15.00 -12.34 -7.05
N ILE A 55 -15.08 -12.59 -5.73
CA ILE A 55 -14.44 -13.72 -5.07
C ILE A 55 -15.56 -14.56 -4.44
N ALA A 56 -15.60 -15.85 -4.74
CA ALA A 56 -16.69 -16.73 -4.30
C ALA A 56 -18.10 -16.22 -4.63
N GLY A 57 -18.24 -15.58 -5.80
CA GLY A 57 -19.50 -15.00 -6.28
C GLY A 57 -19.95 -13.72 -5.56
N LYS A 58 -19.22 -13.26 -4.54
CA LYS A 58 -19.47 -11.98 -3.87
C LYS A 58 -18.68 -10.87 -4.51
N ALA A 59 -19.32 -9.72 -4.71
CA ALA A 59 -18.66 -8.54 -5.26
C ALA A 59 -17.59 -8.02 -4.30
N VAL A 60 -16.42 -7.67 -4.83
CA VAL A 60 -15.31 -7.11 -4.07
C VAL A 60 -14.62 -6.00 -4.85
N VAL A 61 -13.99 -5.09 -4.09
CA VAL A 61 -13.00 -4.15 -4.59
C VAL A 61 -11.70 -4.48 -3.89
N MET A 62 -10.67 -4.75 -4.69
CA MET A 62 -9.33 -5.07 -4.22
C MET A 62 -8.37 -3.95 -4.59
N ASN A 63 -7.57 -3.51 -3.62
CA ASN A 63 -6.41 -2.68 -3.82
C ASN A 63 -5.19 -3.60 -3.76
N LEU A 64 -4.40 -3.65 -4.83
CA LEU A 64 -3.20 -4.48 -4.90
C LEU A 64 -2.04 -3.66 -5.41
N GLN A 65 -0.94 -3.68 -4.68
CA GLN A 65 0.30 -3.04 -5.07
C GLN A 65 1.46 -4.03 -5.10
N LYS A 66 2.44 -3.69 -5.91
CA LYS A 66 3.72 -4.37 -5.98
C LYS A 66 4.85 -3.35 -5.99
N LEU A 67 5.78 -3.46 -5.06
CA LEU A 67 7.00 -2.66 -5.01
C LEU A 67 8.17 -3.57 -4.65
N GLU A 68 9.27 -3.46 -5.41
CA GLU A 68 10.51 -4.24 -5.23
C GLU A 68 10.34 -5.78 -5.13
N GLY A 69 9.24 -6.30 -5.68
CA GLY A 69 8.94 -7.74 -5.66
C GLY A 69 8.00 -8.16 -4.54
N GLU A 70 7.75 -7.28 -3.56
CA GLU A 70 6.77 -7.48 -2.50
C GLU A 70 5.39 -7.04 -2.96
N TYR A 71 4.38 -7.83 -2.60
CA TYR A 71 2.98 -7.50 -2.82
C TYR A 71 2.34 -7.15 -1.50
N ASP A 72 1.64 -6.02 -1.51
CA ASP A 72 0.74 -5.60 -0.45
C ASP A 72 -0.65 -5.40 -1.05
N GLY A 73 -1.69 -5.70 -0.29
CA GLY A 73 -3.03 -5.51 -0.78
C GLY A 73 -4.09 -5.75 0.25
N ASN A 74 -5.29 -5.38 -0.10
CA ASN A 74 -6.46 -5.57 0.74
C ASN A 74 -7.70 -5.63 -0.12
N TYR A 75 -8.72 -6.26 0.42
CA TYR A 75 -10.07 -6.18 -0.09
C TYR A 75 -11.05 -6.38 1.07
N HIS A 76 -12.35 -6.22 0.82
CA HIS A 76 -13.37 -6.53 1.81
C HIS A 76 -14.65 -7.04 1.14
N TYR A 77 -15.45 -7.80 1.91
CA TYR A 77 -16.84 -8.11 1.58
C TYR A 77 -17.75 -7.08 2.28
N ASP A 78 -18.65 -7.54 3.16
CA ASP A 78 -19.58 -6.75 3.98
C ASP A 78 -19.04 -6.59 5.42
N GLY A 79 -17.79 -6.15 5.57
CA GLY A 79 -17.13 -6.13 6.87
C GLY A 79 -15.75 -5.46 6.88
N PRO A 80 -14.86 -5.84 7.82
CA PRO A 80 -13.50 -5.32 7.86
C PRO A 80 -12.68 -5.80 6.67
N TRP A 81 -11.50 -5.19 6.50
CA TRP A 81 -10.53 -5.58 5.49
C TRP A 81 -9.95 -6.97 5.75
N LEU A 82 -9.68 -7.65 4.64
CA LEU A 82 -8.82 -8.81 4.55
C LEU A 82 -7.54 -8.34 3.85
N ASN A 83 -6.44 -8.37 4.58
CA ASN A 83 -5.11 -8.01 4.09
C ASN A 83 -4.53 -9.17 3.27
N LEU A 84 -3.72 -8.82 2.29
CA LEU A 84 -3.08 -9.75 1.38
C LEU A 84 -1.58 -9.63 1.52
N SER A 85 -0.91 -10.75 1.75
CA SER A 85 0.55 -10.85 1.74
C SER A 85 1.01 -11.92 0.76
N THR A 86 2.25 -11.80 0.29
CA THR A 86 2.80 -12.76 -0.67
C THR A 86 3.00 -14.13 -0.01
N ASP A 87 2.45 -15.17 -0.63
CA ASP A 87 2.78 -16.56 -0.31
C ASP A 87 3.90 -17.01 -1.26
N THR A 88 3.57 -17.15 -2.53
CA THR A 88 4.47 -17.74 -3.53
C THR A 88 4.33 -17.01 -4.86
N LEU A 89 5.46 -16.63 -5.47
CA LEU A 89 5.50 -16.13 -6.84
C LEU A 89 5.59 -17.30 -7.83
N VAL A 90 4.67 -17.36 -8.79
CA VAL A 90 4.59 -18.44 -9.77
C VAL A 90 4.88 -17.87 -11.16
N GLY A 91 6.16 -17.85 -11.53
CA GLY A 91 6.58 -17.27 -12.80
C GLY A 91 6.38 -15.75 -12.83
N LYS A 92 5.97 -15.22 -13.99
CA LYS A 92 5.86 -13.76 -14.22
C LYS A 92 4.42 -13.23 -14.34
N ASP A 93 3.45 -14.14 -14.43
CA ASP A 93 2.04 -13.83 -14.65
C ASP A 93 1.13 -14.36 -13.54
N SER A 94 1.66 -15.13 -12.60
CA SER A 94 0.87 -15.79 -11.56
C SER A 94 1.46 -15.54 -10.17
N LEU A 95 0.59 -15.38 -9.18
CA LEU A 95 0.97 -15.23 -7.79
C LEU A 95 -0.03 -15.93 -6.87
N VAL A 96 0.45 -16.35 -5.71
CA VAL A 96 -0.37 -16.83 -4.61
C VAL A 96 -0.25 -15.83 -3.47
N LEU A 97 -1.39 -15.40 -2.93
CA LEU A 97 -1.47 -14.50 -1.78
C LEU A 97 -2.12 -15.22 -0.60
N PHE A 98 -1.61 -14.97 0.60
CA PHE A 98 -2.33 -15.25 1.83
C PHE A 98 -3.39 -14.17 2.08
N GLU A 99 -4.54 -14.59 2.60
CA GLU A 99 -5.60 -13.72 3.06
C GLU A 99 -5.64 -13.74 4.58
N ASN A 100 -5.49 -12.56 5.17
CA ASN A 100 -5.34 -12.38 6.61
C ASN A 100 -6.35 -11.36 7.13
N SER A 101 -7.10 -11.71 8.15
CA SER A 101 -7.69 -10.69 9.00
C SER A 101 -6.65 -10.19 10.02
N PHE A 102 -6.83 -8.97 10.53
CA PHE A 102 -6.00 -8.47 11.64
C PHE A 102 -6.11 -9.36 12.90
N TYR A 103 -7.20 -10.12 13.05
CA TYR A 103 -7.34 -11.08 14.12
C TYR A 103 -6.43 -12.30 13.91
N ASP A 104 -6.51 -12.94 12.74
CA ASP A 104 -5.79 -14.20 12.47
C ASP A 104 -4.28 -14.01 12.57
N TYR A 105 -3.75 -12.87 12.10
CA TYR A 105 -2.33 -12.62 12.06
C TYR A 105 -1.66 -12.58 13.45
N TYR A 106 -2.36 -12.11 14.49
CA TYR A 106 -1.78 -11.91 15.82
C TYR A 106 -2.35 -12.84 16.90
N PHE A 107 -3.61 -13.25 16.78
CA PHE A 107 -4.36 -13.90 17.86
C PHE A 107 -4.64 -15.38 17.64
N ASP A 108 -4.49 -15.89 16.43
CA ASP A 108 -4.65 -17.31 16.11
C ASP A 108 -3.44 -17.82 15.32
N GLN A 109 -2.35 -18.14 16.04
CA GLN A 109 -1.10 -18.63 15.43
C GLN A 109 -1.26 -20.00 14.73
N ASP A 110 -2.34 -20.73 15.02
CA ASP A 110 -2.66 -22.01 14.38
C ASP A 110 -3.65 -21.83 13.21
N ALA A 111 -4.08 -20.60 12.92
CA ALA A 111 -4.99 -20.32 11.81
C ALA A 111 -4.35 -20.71 10.49
N LYS A 112 -5.01 -21.62 9.78
CA LYS A 112 -4.66 -21.89 8.38
C LYS A 112 -5.26 -20.79 7.51
N GLN A 113 -4.40 -19.92 7.00
CA GLN A 113 -4.77 -18.78 6.18
C GLN A 113 -5.43 -19.25 4.87
N ASN A 114 -6.39 -18.47 4.38
CA ASN A 114 -6.96 -18.73 3.06
C ASN A 114 -5.98 -18.24 1.99
N HIS A 115 -6.04 -18.81 0.80
CA HIS A 115 -5.11 -18.49 -0.29
C HIS A 115 -5.87 -18.01 -1.52
N LEU A 116 -5.29 -17.04 -2.23
CA LEU A 116 -5.74 -16.59 -3.53
C LEU A 116 -4.68 -16.96 -4.57
N ALA A 117 -4.93 -17.99 -5.37
CA ALA A 117 -4.12 -18.32 -6.53
C ALA A 117 -4.61 -17.49 -7.73
N LEU A 118 -3.82 -16.49 -8.13
CA LEU A 118 -4.18 -15.49 -9.14
C LEU A 118 -3.32 -15.64 -10.38
N LYS A 119 -3.97 -15.61 -11.55
CA LYS A 119 -3.33 -15.55 -12.87
C LYS A 119 -3.73 -14.28 -13.61
N TRP A 120 -2.74 -13.51 -14.04
CA TRP A 120 -2.91 -12.28 -14.78
C TRP A 120 -3.54 -12.53 -16.15
N THR A 121 -4.52 -11.71 -16.51
CA THR A 121 -5.26 -11.80 -17.80
C THR A 121 -4.90 -10.70 -18.79
N GLY A 122 -3.95 -9.82 -18.46
CA GLY A 122 -3.66 -8.61 -19.23
C GLY A 122 -4.38 -7.36 -18.75
N ASN A 123 -5.48 -7.51 -18.01
CA ASN A 123 -6.30 -6.41 -17.50
C ASN A 123 -6.95 -6.73 -16.14
N GLY A 124 -6.44 -7.73 -15.42
CA GLY A 124 -7.10 -8.26 -14.23
C GLY A 124 -6.56 -9.64 -13.86
N PHE A 125 -7.29 -10.34 -13.00
CA PHE A 125 -6.92 -11.66 -12.55
C PHE A 125 -8.08 -12.65 -12.68
N LYS A 126 -7.76 -13.87 -13.08
CA LYS A 126 -8.60 -15.04 -12.87
C LYS A 126 -7.89 -15.99 -11.94
N GLY A 127 -8.62 -16.65 -11.07
CA GLY A 127 -7.99 -17.43 -10.03
C GLY A 127 -8.93 -18.32 -9.25
N THR A 128 -8.39 -18.89 -8.18
CA THR A 128 -9.11 -19.69 -7.21
C THR A 128 -8.79 -19.18 -5.82
N TRP A 129 -9.82 -18.94 -5.04
CA TRP A 129 -9.73 -18.77 -3.59
C TRP A 129 -9.84 -20.16 -2.97
N SER A 130 -8.99 -20.46 -2.00
CA SER A 130 -8.99 -21.73 -1.29
C SER A 130 -9.02 -21.47 0.21
N ASP A 131 -9.84 -22.21 0.96
CA ASP A 131 -9.78 -22.14 2.42
C ASP A 131 -8.44 -22.72 2.91
N GLY A 132 -7.98 -22.34 4.10
CA GLY A 132 -6.69 -22.82 4.61
C GLY A 132 -6.59 -24.33 4.84
N LYS A 133 -7.71 -25.06 4.76
CA LYS A 133 -7.74 -26.52 4.78
C LYS A 133 -7.65 -27.16 3.38
N GLY A 134 -7.77 -26.36 2.32
CA GLY A 134 -7.83 -26.81 0.92
C GLY A 134 -9.11 -27.57 0.55
N THR A 135 -10.13 -27.54 1.41
CA THR A 135 -11.38 -28.28 1.24
C THR A 135 -12.42 -27.51 0.43
N LYS A 136 -12.37 -26.17 0.46
CA LYS A 136 -13.27 -25.30 -0.28
C LYS A 136 -12.47 -24.49 -1.27
N ASN A 137 -12.97 -24.46 -2.51
CA ASN A 137 -12.36 -23.73 -3.60
C ASN A 137 -13.43 -22.95 -4.34
N PHE A 138 -13.18 -21.67 -4.59
CA PHE A 138 -14.13 -20.79 -5.23
C PHE A 138 -13.46 -19.94 -6.32
N PRO A 139 -14.17 -19.60 -7.40
CA PRO A 139 -13.61 -18.82 -8.49
C PRO A 139 -13.34 -17.37 -8.07
N ILE A 140 -12.23 -16.81 -8.56
CA ILE A 140 -11.85 -15.39 -8.47
C ILE A 140 -11.82 -14.79 -9.86
N GLN A 141 -12.58 -13.73 -10.09
CA GLN A 141 -12.62 -12.98 -11.34
C GLN A 141 -12.53 -11.51 -10.99
N LEU A 142 -11.43 -10.86 -11.37
CA LEU A 142 -11.12 -9.48 -11.05
C LEU A 142 -10.67 -8.77 -12.32
N THR A 143 -11.11 -7.52 -12.50
CA THR A 143 -10.73 -6.66 -13.63
C THR A 143 -10.24 -5.33 -13.08
N GLU A 144 -9.13 -4.84 -13.62
CA GLU A 144 -8.60 -3.52 -13.27
C GLU A 144 -9.56 -2.44 -13.76
N LYS A 145 -10.03 -1.61 -12.83
CA LYS A 145 -11.03 -0.59 -13.13
C LYS A 145 -10.95 0.60 -12.18
N TYR A 146 -11.13 1.78 -12.79
CA TYR A 146 -11.11 3.07 -12.11
C TYR A 146 -12.38 3.85 -12.46
N PRO A 147 -13.54 3.54 -11.83
CA PRO A 147 -14.75 4.33 -12.00
C PRO A 147 -14.57 5.77 -11.48
N GLU A 148 -15.52 6.65 -11.81
CA GLU A 148 -15.55 8.02 -11.29
C GLU A 148 -15.45 8.02 -9.75
N GLY A 149 -14.60 8.91 -9.22
CA GLY A 149 -14.32 8.97 -7.78
C GLY A 149 -13.31 7.93 -7.29
N SER A 150 -12.61 7.23 -8.18
CA SER A 150 -11.40 6.47 -7.88
C SER A 150 -10.20 7.01 -8.66
N TYR A 151 -9.00 6.77 -8.14
CA TYR A 151 -7.78 7.40 -8.62
C TYR A 151 -6.74 6.35 -9.02
N GLN A 152 -5.98 6.66 -10.07
CA GLN A 152 -4.85 5.85 -10.53
C GLN A 152 -3.55 6.36 -9.91
N PHE A 153 -2.64 5.44 -9.59
CA PHE A 153 -1.35 5.77 -9.01
C PHE A 153 -0.21 5.11 -9.79
N THR A 154 0.94 5.78 -9.83
CA THR A 154 2.25 5.14 -10.02
C THR A 154 2.88 4.90 -8.66
N THR A 155 3.75 3.91 -8.58
CA THR A 155 4.58 3.64 -7.41
C THR A 155 6.01 4.13 -7.67
N GLY A 156 6.73 4.43 -6.60
CA GLY A 156 8.15 4.75 -6.67
C GLY A 156 8.86 4.37 -5.39
N VAL A 157 10.17 4.18 -5.50
CA VAL A 157 11.04 3.81 -4.38
C VAL A 157 12.25 4.73 -4.35
N TYR A 158 12.67 5.13 -3.15
CA TYR A 158 13.96 5.73 -2.89
C TYR A 158 14.63 4.94 -1.78
N THR A 159 15.86 4.47 -2.02
CA THR A 159 16.66 3.77 -1.01
C THR A 159 18.07 4.31 -1.03
N ASP A 160 18.64 4.53 0.15
CA ASP A 160 20.02 4.97 0.32
C ASP A 160 20.64 4.29 1.53
N SER A 161 21.97 4.25 1.61
CA SER A 161 22.66 3.65 2.75
C SER A 161 24.02 4.30 3.04
N VAL A 162 24.46 4.20 4.30
CA VAL A 162 25.80 4.62 4.72
C VAL A 162 26.44 3.57 5.62
N LYS A 163 27.68 3.18 5.30
CA LYS A 163 28.49 2.31 6.18
C LYS A 163 28.83 3.03 7.47
N ALA A 164 28.80 2.34 8.61
CA ALA A 164 29.37 2.80 9.88
C ALA A 164 30.85 3.22 9.72
N PHE A 165 31.66 2.37 9.07
CA PHE A 165 33.10 2.53 8.89
C PHE A 165 33.45 2.49 7.40
N ALA A 166 33.70 3.67 6.80
CA ALA A 166 33.89 3.82 5.36
C ALA A 166 35.05 2.97 4.79
N GLU A 167 36.15 2.88 5.53
CA GLU A 167 37.37 2.17 5.12
C GLU A 167 37.28 0.64 5.23
N ARG A 168 36.20 0.11 5.82
CA ARG A 168 36.04 -1.35 5.99
C ARG A 168 35.25 -1.92 4.82
N GLU A 169 35.78 -2.99 4.23
CA GLU A 169 35.09 -3.74 3.18
C GLU A 169 33.75 -4.28 3.70
N LYS A 170 33.78 -4.95 4.86
CA LYS A 170 32.60 -5.36 5.62
C LYS A 170 32.41 -4.41 6.80
N SER A 171 31.34 -3.63 6.75
CA SER A 171 30.94 -2.68 7.80
C SER A 171 29.45 -2.84 8.04
N PRO A 172 28.97 -2.72 9.29
CA PRO A 172 27.58 -2.41 9.54
C PRO A 172 27.17 -1.15 8.77
N GLN A 173 25.89 -1.02 8.45
CA GLN A 173 25.37 0.14 7.73
C GLN A 173 23.99 0.57 8.23
N ALA A 174 23.67 1.83 8.03
CA ALA A 174 22.30 2.31 8.10
C ALA A 174 21.70 2.35 6.69
N THR A 175 20.46 1.90 6.55
CA THR A 175 19.69 1.97 5.30
C THR A 175 18.41 2.73 5.57
N ILE A 176 17.96 3.56 4.63
CA ILE A 176 16.68 4.26 4.70
C ILE A 176 15.93 4.10 3.38
N SER A 177 14.65 3.75 3.45
CA SER A 177 13.83 3.46 2.28
C SER A 177 12.46 4.15 2.34
N PHE A 178 12.00 4.62 1.18
CA PHE A 178 10.69 5.23 1.01
C PHE A 178 9.97 4.59 -0.18
N GLU A 179 8.94 3.80 0.11
CA GLU A 179 7.97 3.31 -0.85
C GLU A 179 6.77 4.26 -0.89
N TYR A 180 6.56 4.89 -2.04
CA TYR A 180 5.56 5.96 -2.15
C TYR A 180 4.66 5.81 -3.37
N LEU A 181 3.50 6.45 -3.27
CA LEU A 181 2.52 6.56 -4.34
C LEU A 181 2.52 7.97 -4.93
N GLN A 182 2.15 8.03 -6.20
CA GLN A 182 1.94 9.29 -6.93
C GLN A 182 0.68 9.15 -7.78
N ALA A 183 -0.29 10.05 -7.57
CA ALA A 183 -1.50 10.10 -8.39
C ALA A 183 -1.12 10.43 -9.85
N LYS A 184 -1.74 9.72 -10.80
CA LYS A 184 -1.50 9.92 -12.24
C LYS A 184 -2.20 11.15 -12.79
N SER A 185 -3.35 11.54 -12.23
CA SER A 185 -4.08 12.71 -12.70
C SER A 185 -3.32 13.99 -12.37
N THR A 186 -3.29 14.92 -13.32
CA THR A 186 -2.70 16.26 -13.19
C THR A 186 -3.76 17.35 -13.12
N ASP A 187 -5.04 16.99 -12.96
CA ASP A 187 -6.09 17.95 -12.64
C ASP A 187 -5.91 18.51 -11.21
N ASP A 188 -6.72 19.50 -10.84
CA ASP A 188 -6.61 20.15 -9.54
C ASP A 188 -6.77 19.19 -8.33
N ALA A 189 -7.58 18.14 -8.46
CA ALA A 189 -7.79 17.16 -7.41
C ALA A 189 -6.62 16.15 -7.33
N GLY A 190 -6.11 15.72 -8.48
CA GLY A 190 -4.92 14.89 -8.61
C GLY A 190 -3.66 15.58 -8.09
N ASN A 191 -3.49 16.87 -8.38
CA ASN A 191 -2.40 17.68 -7.84
C ASN A 191 -2.49 17.81 -6.33
N TRP A 192 -3.69 18.10 -5.79
CA TRP A 192 -3.91 18.14 -4.35
C TRP A 192 -3.60 16.80 -3.68
N LEU A 193 -4.09 15.68 -4.25
CA LEU A 193 -3.81 14.33 -3.75
C LEU A 193 -2.31 14.03 -3.77
N ASN A 194 -1.61 14.42 -4.84
CA ASN A 194 -0.15 14.30 -4.92
C ASN A 194 0.59 15.11 -3.85
N ASP A 195 0.11 16.32 -3.54
CA ASP A 195 0.66 17.12 -2.44
C ASP A 195 0.43 16.46 -1.09
N GLN A 196 -0.74 15.86 -0.86
CA GLN A 196 -0.99 15.08 0.35
C GLN A 196 -0.05 13.87 0.45
N LEU A 197 0.12 13.08 -0.61
CA LEU A 197 1.02 11.92 -0.60
C LEU A 197 2.48 12.32 -0.31
N LYS A 198 2.96 13.45 -0.85
CA LYS A 198 4.28 14.00 -0.49
C LYS A 198 4.35 14.39 0.98
N SER A 199 3.33 15.08 1.49
CA SER A 199 3.27 15.52 2.88
C SER A 199 3.22 14.35 3.86
N ILE A 200 2.53 13.27 3.51
CA ILE A 200 2.46 12.02 4.29
C ILE A 200 3.87 11.42 4.44
N SER A 201 4.68 11.40 3.36
CA SER A 201 6.09 10.99 3.43
C SER A 201 7.02 12.00 4.10
N GLY A 202 6.51 13.05 4.77
CA GLY A 202 7.32 14.07 5.44
C GLY A 202 7.93 15.14 4.53
N ILE A 203 7.65 15.13 3.24
CA ILE A 203 8.11 16.16 2.30
C ILE A 203 7.21 17.39 2.45
N LYS A 204 7.73 18.42 3.12
CA LYS A 204 7.02 19.69 3.37
C LYS A 204 6.51 20.34 2.06
N SER A 205 5.37 21.02 2.18
CA SER A 205 4.74 21.76 1.09
C SER A 205 5.70 22.76 0.43
N GLY A 206 5.79 22.66 -0.89
CA GLY A 206 6.70 23.40 -1.77
C GLY A 206 6.94 22.56 -3.02
N ASN A 207 7.36 23.18 -4.13
CA ASN A 207 7.66 22.47 -5.39
C ASN A 207 8.94 21.62 -5.32
N VAL A 208 9.25 21.05 -4.15
CA VAL A 208 10.36 20.13 -3.93
C VAL A 208 9.98 18.79 -4.55
N ASN A 209 10.78 18.34 -5.52
CA ASN A 209 10.67 17.00 -6.05
C ASN A 209 10.96 15.96 -4.95
N ARG A 210 10.22 14.85 -4.96
CA ARG A 210 10.34 13.72 -4.01
C ARG A 210 11.77 13.27 -3.80
N GLU A 211 12.53 13.06 -4.87
CA GLU A 211 13.92 12.61 -4.78
C GLU A 211 14.80 13.57 -3.95
N ALA A 212 14.64 14.89 -4.15
CA ALA A 212 15.38 15.89 -3.39
C ALA A 212 14.93 15.92 -1.91
N GLY A 213 13.63 15.71 -1.65
CA GLY A 213 13.09 15.56 -0.31
C GLY A 213 13.68 14.36 0.43
N PHE A 214 13.63 13.18 -0.19
CA PHE A 214 14.16 11.94 0.38
C PHE A 214 15.67 11.98 0.57
N LYS A 215 16.45 12.52 -0.39
CA LYS A 215 17.90 12.75 -0.22
C LYS A 215 18.21 13.59 1.01
N LYS A 216 17.42 14.64 1.26
CA LYS A 216 17.59 15.49 2.45
C LYS A 216 17.27 14.74 3.73
N MET A 217 16.22 13.92 3.75
CA MET A 217 15.84 13.10 4.90
C MET A 217 16.91 12.04 5.18
N ALA A 218 17.36 11.31 4.15
CA ALA A 218 18.45 10.34 4.24
C ALA A 218 19.74 10.98 4.78
N SER A 219 20.12 12.16 4.27
CA SER A 219 21.30 12.89 4.76
C SER A 219 21.21 13.22 6.26
N ALA A 220 20.03 13.61 6.74
CA ALA A 220 19.81 13.91 8.15
C ALA A 220 19.87 12.63 9.01
N TYR A 221 19.21 11.56 8.57
CA TYR A 221 19.24 10.25 9.23
C TYR A 221 20.67 9.70 9.35
N PHE A 222 21.44 9.74 8.26
CA PHE A 222 22.83 9.29 8.25
C PHE A 222 23.76 10.12 9.12
N ALA A 223 23.54 11.44 9.22
CA ALA A 223 24.28 12.29 10.14
C ALA A 223 24.05 11.88 11.61
N ASP A 224 22.78 11.64 11.97
CA ASP A 224 22.42 11.16 13.31
C ASP A 224 22.99 9.76 13.59
N TYR A 225 22.83 8.81 12.66
CA TYR A 225 23.44 7.49 12.75
C TYR A 225 24.95 7.57 13.00
N LYS A 226 25.68 8.38 12.23
CA LYS A 226 27.13 8.56 12.40
C LYS A 226 27.50 9.14 13.77
N GLN A 227 26.70 10.06 14.29
CA GLN A 227 26.87 10.59 15.64
C GLN A 227 26.66 9.49 16.69
N GLN A 228 25.64 8.66 16.54
CA GLN A 228 25.37 7.53 17.44
C GLN A 228 26.51 6.50 17.43
N ILE A 229 26.97 6.09 16.25
CA ILE A 229 28.11 5.16 16.10
C ILE A 229 29.36 5.74 16.76
N SER A 230 29.67 7.02 16.52
CA SER A 230 30.85 7.68 17.10
C SER A 230 30.79 7.72 18.64
N LYS A 231 29.59 7.84 19.22
CA LYS A 231 29.40 7.81 20.68
C LYS A 231 29.55 6.39 21.22
N GLN A 232 28.93 5.40 20.57
CA GLN A 232 29.01 3.99 20.96
C GLN A 232 30.44 3.45 20.89
N GLN A 233 31.27 3.92 19.95
CA GLN A 233 32.69 3.56 19.90
C GLN A 233 33.51 4.09 21.08
N LYS A 234 33.10 5.20 21.70
CA LYS A 234 33.80 5.81 22.83
C LYS A 234 33.36 5.20 24.16
N ASP A 235 32.07 4.95 24.29
CA ASP A 235 31.42 4.67 25.58
C ASP A 235 30.83 3.25 25.68
N GLY A 236 30.88 2.47 24.60
CA GLY A 236 30.24 1.16 24.49
C GLY A 236 31.05 0.00 25.09
N PRO A 237 30.41 -1.12 25.45
CA PRO A 237 31.10 -2.29 25.96
C PRO A 237 31.95 -2.99 24.88
N ASP A 238 33.10 -3.54 25.29
CA ASP A 238 34.13 -4.16 24.43
C ASP A 238 33.69 -5.39 23.61
N ARG A 239 32.44 -5.88 23.74
CA ARG A 239 32.02 -7.14 23.11
C ARG A 239 30.73 -7.00 22.30
N GLY A 240 30.83 -7.22 20.99
CA GLY A 240 29.71 -7.60 20.11
C GLY A 240 28.80 -6.48 19.60
N PHE A 241 29.06 -5.21 19.93
CA PHE A 241 28.16 -4.10 19.60
C PHE A 241 28.01 -3.84 18.07
N GLU A 242 29.02 -4.17 17.25
CA GLU A 242 28.95 -3.94 15.80
C GLU A 242 27.76 -4.64 15.13
N ALA A 243 27.28 -5.77 15.69
CA ALA A 243 26.09 -6.46 15.18
C ALA A 243 24.82 -5.59 15.30
N TRP A 244 24.74 -4.73 16.32
CA TRP A 244 23.63 -3.83 16.57
C TRP A 244 23.73 -2.52 15.79
N MET A 245 24.82 -2.29 15.06
CA MET A 245 25.03 -1.06 14.27
C MET A 245 24.41 -1.13 12.86
N ASN A 246 23.72 -2.21 12.50
CA ASN A 246 22.92 -2.25 11.28
C ASN A 246 21.58 -1.61 11.58
N TYR A 247 21.33 -0.42 11.04
CA TYR A 247 20.09 0.30 11.26
C TYR A 247 19.24 0.30 9.97
N THR A 248 17.92 0.31 10.14
CA THR A 248 16.95 0.52 9.06
C THR A 248 15.93 1.58 9.48
N ASP A 249 15.43 2.34 8.50
CA ASP A 249 14.32 3.28 8.64
C ASP A 249 13.53 3.24 7.33
N ASP A 250 12.44 2.47 7.33
CA ASP A 250 11.66 2.14 6.15
C ASP A 250 10.26 2.73 6.29
N SER A 251 9.71 3.20 5.17
CA SER A 251 8.35 3.73 5.12
C SER A 251 7.64 3.31 3.85
N GLN A 252 6.34 3.03 3.96
CA GLN A 252 5.51 2.54 2.88
C GLN A 252 4.14 3.21 2.87
N GLN A 253 3.69 3.61 1.67
CA GLN A 253 2.32 4.03 1.42
C GLN A 253 1.53 2.92 0.75
N SER A 254 0.40 2.55 1.37
CA SER A 254 -0.56 1.60 0.81
C SER A 254 -1.96 2.18 0.70
N ILE A 255 -2.71 1.78 -0.31
CA ILE A 255 -4.12 2.21 -0.47
C ILE A 255 -5.05 1.15 0.12
N VAL A 256 -5.83 1.51 1.14
CA VAL A 256 -6.83 0.61 1.75
C VAL A 256 -8.26 0.91 1.33
N TYR A 257 -8.49 2.07 0.70
CA TYR A 257 -9.78 2.44 0.11
C TYR A 257 -9.60 3.47 -1.00
N ASN A 258 -10.30 3.32 -2.12
CA ASN A 258 -10.16 4.21 -3.29
C ASN A 258 -11.47 4.26 -4.09
N GLU A 259 -12.51 4.84 -3.50
CA GLU A 259 -13.85 4.88 -4.05
C GLU A 259 -14.66 6.08 -3.56
N ASN A 260 -15.72 6.45 -4.29
CA ASN A 260 -16.67 7.53 -3.92
C ASN A 260 -16.00 8.90 -3.67
N GLY A 261 -14.86 9.15 -4.31
CA GLY A 261 -14.07 10.37 -4.15
C GLY A 261 -13.18 10.38 -2.90
N PHE A 262 -13.12 9.28 -2.16
CA PHE A 262 -12.23 9.09 -1.02
C PHE A 262 -11.04 8.21 -1.38
N VAL A 263 -9.88 8.57 -0.81
CA VAL A 263 -8.68 7.73 -0.78
C VAL A 263 -8.28 7.58 0.67
N VAL A 264 -8.11 6.34 1.14
CA VAL A 264 -7.55 6.06 2.46
C VAL A 264 -6.17 5.46 2.26
N VAL A 265 -5.16 6.11 2.83
CA VAL A 265 -3.75 5.70 2.79
C VAL A 265 -3.37 5.13 4.15
N ASP A 266 -2.81 3.93 4.16
CA ASP A 266 -1.99 3.45 5.28
C ASP A 266 -0.55 3.92 5.03
N TYR A 267 0.00 4.65 6.01
CA TYR A 267 1.41 5.00 6.02
C TYR A 267 2.10 4.22 7.13
N LEU A 268 2.75 3.13 6.73
CA LEU A 268 3.55 2.28 7.61
C LEU A 268 4.96 2.84 7.70
N THR A 269 5.49 2.93 8.92
CA THR A 269 6.90 3.18 9.20
C THR A 269 7.44 2.03 10.04
N ASP A 270 8.61 1.51 9.71
CA ASP A 270 9.37 0.54 10.50
C ASP A 270 10.80 1.02 10.68
N ALA A 271 11.34 0.90 11.88
CA ALA A 271 12.73 1.25 12.13
C ALA A 271 13.40 0.26 13.06
N TYR A 272 14.60 -0.19 12.69
CA TYR A 272 15.50 -0.92 13.54
C TYR A 272 16.73 -0.06 13.85
N THR A 273 17.01 0.15 15.14
CA THR A 273 18.14 0.98 15.60
C THR A 273 19.04 0.22 16.57
N GLY A 274 19.15 -1.10 16.36
CA GLY A 274 19.86 -2.01 17.26
C GLY A 274 18.97 -2.52 18.41
N GLY A 275 19.44 -3.55 19.10
CA GLY A 275 18.71 -4.19 20.22
C GLY A 275 17.89 -5.41 19.78
N ALA A 276 16.84 -5.72 20.54
CA ALA A 276 16.11 -6.99 20.43
C ALA A 276 15.20 -7.10 19.20
N HIS A 277 14.56 -6.00 18.79
CA HIS A 277 13.65 -5.94 17.64
C HIS A 277 13.51 -4.50 17.13
N GLY A 278 12.95 -4.33 15.93
CA GLY A 278 12.55 -3.03 15.39
C GLY A 278 11.26 -2.50 16.03
N ASN A 279 10.79 -1.35 15.59
CA ASN A 279 9.49 -0.83 15.97
C ASN A 279 8.77 -0.28 14.75
N TYR A 280 7.47 -0.55 14.66
CA TYR A 280 6.66 -0.12 13.54
C TYR A 280 5.37 0.56 14.00
N ALA A 281 4.82 1.39 13.12
CA ALA A 281 3.55 2.06 13.31
C ALA A 281 2.89 2.35 11.96
N SER A 282 1.57 2.19 11.91
CA SER A 282 0.74 2.63 10.79
C SER A 282 -0.02 3.89 11.19
N THR A 283 -0.03 4.87 10.30
CA THR A 283 -0.84 6.07 10.40
C THR A 283 -1.82 6.13 9.25
N MET A 284 -3.11 6.18 9.56
CA MET A 284 -4.18 6.20 8.58
C MET A 284 -4.53 7.62 8.15
N PHE A 285 -4.51 7.88 6.85
CA PHE A 285 -4.90 9.16 6.27
C PHE A 285 -6.15 9.00 5.41
N CYS A 286 -7.28 9.49 5.92
CA CYS A 286 -8.53 9.56 5.15
C CYS A 286 -8.58 10.86 4.35
N LEU A 287 -8.54 10.76 3.02
CA LEU A 287 -8.52 11.90 2.11
C LEU A 287 -9.85 11.98 1.35
N ASP A 288 -10.61 13.04 1.56
CA ASP A 288 -11.71 13.46 0.69
C ASP A 288 -11.12 14.25 -0.48
N VAL A 289 -10.74 13.53 -1.52
CA VAL A 289 -10.08 14.09 -2.71
C VAL A 289 -11.02 15.00 -3.48
N LYS A 290 -12.32 14.67 -3.51
CA LYS A 290 -13.35 15.49 -4.14
C LYS A 290 -13.43 16.89 -3.51
N ASN A 291 -13.34 16.98 -2.18
CA ASN A 291 -13.38 18.25 -1.45
C ASN A 291 -12.01 18.77 -1.02
N LYS A 292 -10.92 18.13 -1.46
CA LYS A 292 -9.54 18.50 -1.15
C LYS A 292 -9.30 18.66 0.36
N LYS A 293 -9.78 17.68 1.14
CA LYS A 293 -9.72 17.71 2.60
C LYS A 293 -9.16 16.41 3.16
N GLN A 294 -8.16 16.52 4.03
CA GLN A 294 -7.84 15.44 4.97
C GLN A 294 -8.92 15.40 6.04
N MET A 295 -9.59 14.26 6.16
CA MET A 295 -10.73 14.09 7.06
C MET A 295 -10.28 13.95 8.51
N VAL A 296 -11.13 14.44 9.41
CA VAL A 296 -11.06 14.15 10.84
C VAL A 296 -12.29 13.33 11.26
N LEU A 297 -12.26 12.73 12.46
CA LEU A 297 -13.33 11.83 12.91
C LEU A 297 -14.73 12.49 12.85
N ASN A 298 -14.80 13.79 13.17
CA ASN A 298 -16.03 14.58 13.14
C ASN A 298 -16.60 14.81 11.72
N ASP A 299 -15.87 14.45 10.67
CA ASP A 299 -16.40 14.42 9.30
C ASP A 299 -17.16 13.13 8.99
N VAL A 300 -16.98 12.09 9.81
CA VAL A 300 -17.57 10.76 9.64
C VAL A 300 -18.69 10.52 10.65
N VAL A 301 -18.43 10.79 11.94
CA VAL A 301 -19.38 10.60 13.04
C VAL A 301 -19.35 11.76 14.03
N LYS A 302 -20.52 12.12 14.58
CA LYS A 302 -20.69 13.04 15.70
C LYS A 302 -21.15 12.27 16.93
N ILE A 303 -20.18 11.81 17.72
CA ILE A 303 -20.39 10.97 18.90
C ILE A 303 -19.47 11.45 20.03
N ASP A 304 -19.92 11.39 21.28
CA ASP A 304 -19.08 11.68 22.43
C ASP A 304 -18.10 10.54 22.72
N SER A 305 -16.96 10.86 23.33
CA SER A 305 -15.88 9.90 23.58
C SER A 305 -16.33 8.68 24.40
N ASN A 306 -17.23 8.86 25.38
CA ASN A 306 -17.68 7.75 26.24
C ASN A 306 -18.60 6.80 25.47
N SER A 307 -19.49 7.32 24.63
CA SER A 307 -20.34 6.49 23.76
C SER A 307 -19.51 5.75 22.72
N LEU A 308 -18.52 6.41 22.12
CA LEU A 308 -17.61 5.78 21.16
C LEU A 308 -16.76 4.69 21.81
N GLN A 309 -16.22 4.94 23.01
CA GLN A 309 -15.51 3.94 23.80
C GLN A 309 -16.36 2.68 24.02
N LYS A 310 -17.64 2.83 24.38
CA LYS A 310 -18.54 1.68 24.56
C LYS A 310 -18.70 0.86 23.28
N LEU A 311 -18.86 1.52 22.12
CA LEU A 311 -18.96 0.83 20.83
C LEU A 311 -17.65 0.14 20.46
N LEU A 312 -16.50 0.76 20.73
CA LEU A 312 -15.18 0.16 20.54
C LEU A 312 -15.02 -1.08 21.40
N GLU A 313 -15.29 -1.00 22.70
CA GLU A 313 -15.16 -2.14 23.62
C GLU A 313 -16.12 -3.28 23.28
N GLN A 314 -17.35 -2.95 22.84
CA GLN A 314 -18.31 -3.95 22.36
C GLN A 314 -17.81 -4.68 21.13
N ASN A 315 -17.26 -3.96 20.14
CA ASN A 315 -16.77 -4.57 18.90
C ASN A 315 -15.42 -5.28 19.08
N LEU A 316 -14.53 -4.75 19.93
CA LEU A 316 -13.31 -5.43 20.37
C LEU A 316 -13.65 -6.80 20.96
N ARG A 317 -14.65 -6.88 21.87
CA ARG A 317 -15.06 -8.16 22.45
C ARG A 317 -15.54 -9.17 21.40
N LYS A 318 -16.31 -8.71 20.41
CA LYS A 318 -16.78 -9.56 19.30
C LYS A 318 -15.61 -10.04 18.43
N GLN A 319 -14.73 -9.13 18.02
CA GLN A 319 -13.64 -9.43 17.07
C GLN A 319 -12.55 -10.29 17.68
N TYR A 320 -12.22 -10.08 18.96
CA TYR A 320 -11.14 -10.78 19.65
C TYR A 320 -11.63 -11.91 20.57
N ASN A 321 -12.90 -12.32 20.43
CA ASN A 321 -13.53 -13.39 21.19
C ASN A 321 -13.39 -13.26 22.72
N ILE A 322 -13.49 -12.03 23.23
CA ILE A 322 -13.40 -11.74 24.67
C ILE A 322 -14.79 -11.88 25.29
N LYS A 323 -14.95 -12.80 26.25
CA LYS A 323 -16.25 -13.08 26.87
C LYS A 323 -16.77 -11.85 27.64
N PRO A 324 -18.09 -11.65 27.77
CA PRO A 324 -18.65 -10.47 28.43
C PRO A 324 -18.13 -10.22 29.86
N GLN A 325 -17.88 -11.28 30.63
CA GLN A 325 -17.36 -11.23 32.00
C GLN A 325 -15.84 -11.05 32.10
N ASP A 326 -15.11 -11.23 31.00
CA ASP A 326 -13.66 -11.11 31.00
C ASP A 326 -13.24 -9.64 31.00
N GLN A 327 -12.21 -9.32 31.79
CA GLN A 327 -11.56 -8.02 31.78
C GLN A 327 -10.79 -7.85 30.47
N LEU A 328 -10.78 -6.62 29.94
CA LEU A 328 -10.05 -6.29 28.72
C LEU A 328 -8.54 -6.31 28.94
N ASN A 329 -8.07 -6.10 30.18
CA ASN A 329 -6.65 -6.11 30.54
C ASN A 329 -5.97 -7.50 30.42
N LYS A 330 -6.71 -8.53 30.00
CA LYS A 330 -6.14 -9.81 29.56
C LYS A 330 -5.45 -9.69 28.19
N VAL A 331 -5.87 -8.71 27.39
CA VAL A 331 -5.35 -8.42 26.04
C VAL A 331 -4.72 -7.03 26.00
N LEU A 332 -5.40 -6.06 26.60
CA LEU A 332 -4.97 -4.66 26.68
C LEU A 332 -4.14 -4.39 27.95
N PHE A 333 -3.49 -3.23 28.03
CA PHE A 333 -2.87 -2.75 29.27
C PHE A 333 -3.90 -2.32 30.31
N ASP A 334 -5.00 -1.72 29.85
CA ASP A 334 -6.08 -1.21 30.69
C ASP A 334 -7.35 -2.06 30.56
N ASN A 335 -8.25 -1.93 31.54
CA ASN A 335 -9.58 -2.56 31.47
C ASN A 335 -10.61 -1.70 30.68
N PHE A 336 -10.13 -0.84 29.78
CA PHE A 336 -10.93 0.02 28.92
C PHE A 336 -10.19 0.26 27.60
N LEU A 337 -10.90 0.70 26.56
CA LEU A 337 -10.29 1.09 25.28
C LEU A 337 -10.67 2.52 24.89
N LYS A 338 -9.76 3.48 25.08
CA LYS A 338 -10.00 4.87 24.68
C LYS A 338 -10.01 5.01 23.16
N PRO A 339 -10.92 5.80 22.57
CA PRO A 339 -10.82 6.18 21.16
C PRO A 339 -9.51 6.94 20.90
N ASN A 340 -8.87 6.67 19.78
CA ASN A 340 -7.75 7.46 19.27
C ASN A 340 -8.16 8.23 17.99
N ASN A 341 -7.20 8.91 17.37
CA ASN A 341 -7.43 9.65 16.11
C ASN A 341 -6.95 8.87 14.87
N ASN A 342 -6.49 7.63 15.03
CA ASN A 342 -5.97 6.80 13.94
C ASN A 342 -7.09 5.93 13.36
N PHE A 343 -8.06 6.60 12.72
CA PHE A 343 -9.26 5.99 12.19
C PHE A 343 -9.23 5.89 10.67
N TYR A 344 -10.02 4.95 10.15
CA TYR A 344 -10.25 4.78 8.72
C TYR A 344 -11.57 4.07 8.45
N PHE A 345 -12.02 4.04 7.21
CA PHE A 345 -13.32 3.48 6.87
C PHE A 345 -13.32 2.81 5.50
N ASN A 346 -14.23 1.85 5.33
CA ASN A 346 -14.65 1.35 4.03
C ASN A 346 -16.16 1.59 3.85
N ARG A 347 -16.80 0.90 2.89
CA ARG A 347 -18.24 1.02 2.66
C ARG A 347 -19.11 0.49 3.82
N ASN A 348 -18.56 -0.33 4.70
CA ASN A 348 -19.31 -1.11 5.68
C ASN A 348 -19.18 -0.58 7.11
N GLY A 349 -18.09 0.11 7.43
CA GLY A 349 -17.85 0.58 8.78
C GLY A 349 -16.63 1.47 8.96
N LEU A 350 -16.47 1.89 10.20
CA LEU A 350 -15.39 2.73 10.71
C LEU A 350 -14.47 1.86 11.57
N ALA A 351 -13.17 1.94 11.36
CA ALA A 351 -12.16 1.26 12.14
C ALA A 351 -11.22 2.22 12.85
N PHE A 352 -10.69 1.76 13.99
CA PHE A 352 -9.65 2.43 14.77
C PHE A 352 -8.47 1.47 14.90
N MET A 353 -7.28 1.96 14.59
CA MET A 353 -6.04 1.19 14.65
C MET A 353 -5.17 1.71 15.79
N TYR A 354 -4.75 0.79 16.65
CA TYR A 354 -3.85 1.06 17.76
C TYR A 354 -2.51 0.40 17.48
N ASN A 355 -1.44 1.19 17.50
CA ASN A 355 -0.10 0.69 17.21
C ASN A 355 0.48 -0.12 18.38
N PRO A 356 1.55 -0.91 18.14
CA PRO A 356 2.26 -1.60 19.22
C PRO A 356 2.58 -0.64 20.37
N TYR A 357 2.39 -1.11 21.61
CA TYR A 357 2.56 -0.34 22.85
C TYR A 357 1.56 0.80 23.09
N GLU A 358 0.61 1.06 22.19
CA GLU A 358 -0.43 2.06 22.45
C GLU A 358 -1.45 1.54 23.49
N VAL A 359 -1.94 0.31 23.27
CA VAL A 359 -2.94 -0.32 24.16
C VAL A 359 -2.63 -1.76 24.53
N ALA A 360 -1.64 -2.38 23.88
CA ALA A 360 -1.23 -3.77 24.10
C ALA A 360 0.28 -3.93 23.84
N SER A 361 0.85 -5.07 24.25
CA SER A 361 2.29 -5.34 24.07
C SER A 361 2.65 -5.49 22.59
N TYR A 362 3.94 -5.30 22.26
CA TYR A 362 4.45 -5.53 20.90
C TYR A 362 4.13 -6.91 20.34
N ALA A 363 4.13 -7.94 21.19
CA ALA A 363 3.81 -9.31 20.79
C ALA A 363 2.37 -9.47 20.29
N GLN A 364 1.45 -8.58 20.71
CA GLN A 364 0.08 -8.55 20.20
C GLN A 364 -0.06 -7.74 18.90
N GLY A 365 1.00 -7.03 18.49
CA GLY A 365 1.01 -6.20 17.31
C GLY A 365 -0.01 -5.06 17.33
N GLN A 366 -0.55 -4.74 16.16
CA GLN A 366 -1.59 -3.74 15.99
C GLN A 366 -2.97 -4.29 16.39
N ILE A 367 -3.70 -3.52 17.20
CA ILE A 367 -5.10 -3.81 17.50
C ILE A 367 -5.98 -2.97 16.58
N VAL A 368 -6.82 -3.61 15.78
CA VAL A 368 -7.81 -2.95 14.92
C VAL A 368 -9.22 -3.27 15.42
N VAL A 369 -10.01 -2.23 15.69
CA VAL A 369 -11.42 -2.37 16.09
C VAL A 369 -12.31 -1.80 15.00
N PHE A 370 -13.16 -2.64 14.41
CA PHE A 370 -14.09 -2.29 13.34
C PHE A 370 -15.51 -2.19 13.90
N ILE A 371 -16.16 -1.05 13.66
CA ILE A 371 -17.53 -0.77 14.04
C ILE A 371 -18.37 -0.67 12.77
N PRO A 372 -19.32 -1.60 12.53
CA PRO A 372 -20.22 -1.53 11.39
C PRO A 372 -21.02 -0.22 11.41
N PHE A 373 -21.26 0.38 10.23
CA PHE A 373 -22.06 1.61 10.15
C PHE A 373 -23.51 1.43 10.62
N SER A 374 -24.04 0.21 10.61
CA SER A 374 -25.33 -0.11 11.23
C SER A 374 -25.36 0.20 12.73
N GLU A 375 -24.24 0.10 13.44
CA GLU A 375 -24.11 0.46 14.86
C GLU A 375 -23.85 1.96 15.07
N LEU A 376 -23.37 2.65 14.03
CA LEU A 376 -23.08 4.09 14.05
C LEU A 376 -24.18 4.96 13.42
N LYS A 377 -25.27 4.37 12.92
CA LYS A 377 -26.27 5.05 12.08
C LYS A 377 -26.79 6.37 12.68
N ALA A 378 -27.04 6.42 13.99
CA ALA A 378 -27.54 7.62 14.67
C ALA A 378 -26.50 8.74 14.80
N TYR A 379 -25.22 8.42 14.62
CA TYR A 379 -24.09 9.34 14.80
C TYR A 379 -23.45 9.76 13.47
N LEU A 380 -23.78 9.10 12.36
CA LEU A 380 -23.17 9.40 11.05
C LEU A 380 -23.47 10.83 10.61
N ILE A 381 -22.46 11.50 10.07
CA ILE A 381 -22.64 12.78 9.39
C ILE A 381 -23.47 12.53 8.11
N PRO A 382 -24.62 13.21 7.92
CA PRO A 382 -25.53 12.90 6.81
C PRO A 382 -24.88 12.96 5.43
N ALA A 383 -24.06 13.98 5.15
CA ALA A 383 -23.38 14.14 3.87
C ALA A 383 -22.34 13.03 3.61
N PHE A 384 -21.73 12.48 4.66
CA PHE A 384 -20.83 11.34 4.54
C PHE A 384 -21.61 10.05 4.25
N ALA A 385 -22.69 9.81 5.02
CA ALA A 385 -23.55 8.64 4.85
C ALA A 385 -24.18 8.58 3.45
N GLU A 386 -24.71 9.71 2.97
CA GLU A 386 -25.28 9.84 1.63
C GLU A 386 -24.25 9.50 0.55
N ARG A 387 -23.01 10.00 0.68
CA ARG A 387 -21.95 9.73 -0.31
C ARG A 387 -21.53 8.27 -0.37
N LEU A 388 -21.59 7.56 0.75
CA LEU A 388 -21.33 6.12 0.79
C LEU A 388 -22.57 5.27 0.46
N GLY A 389 -23.74 5.88 0.27
CA GLY A 389 -24.99 5.17 0.02
C GLY A 389 -25.53 4.41 1.23
N ILE A 390 -25.17 4.85 2.45
CA ILE A 390 -25.63 4.25 3.70
C ILE A 390 -27.09 4.69 3.94
N LYS A 391 -28.01 3.72 3.99
CA LYS A 391 -29.45 3.96 4.16
C LYS A 391 -29.87 4.01 5.62
#